data_AF-A0AAU2Y3V1-F1
#
_entry.id   AF-A0AAU2Y3V1-F1
#
_cell.length_a   1.000
_cell.length_b   1.000
_cell.length_c   1.000
_cell.angle_alpha   90.00
_cell.angle_beta   90.00
_cell.angle_gamma   90.00
#
_symmetry.space_group_name_H-M   'P 1'
#
loop_
_entity.id
_entity.type
_entity.pdbx_description
1 polymer ?
#
loop_
_entity_poly.entity_id
_entity_poly.type
_entity_poly.pdbx_seq_one_letter_code
_entity_poly.pdbx_strand_id
1 'polypeptide(L)'
;MSSAARRAAHSDLATSLALLSDRELADLVATGTPAGTGIGGRSTLVEVDGHQVFVKRVPLSDIELLPENTRSTANFFELPSICHYGTGSSPTFGAWRELAVHTMTTNWVLADRFPGFPLMHHWRVIPDAVQPLPEELADVERTVAYWGGASQVRERIEALRTATASLTLFLEYFPHTLHDWFDTQVRTDDADRTCTRVDEWLGTLTTFLHDRQLLHFDAHFQNVLTDGDDFYLADYGLAFTPRFRLARQEHAFFDRHRDYDLVYTRAHLVNWLVTALYGYDRQEREAFVRGCAIGANPDGIPKNAAAIITRDAPLTAVLNGFFSRLRQDSRRTPYPYEDLRLAFNSSALPA
;
A
#
# COMPACT_ATOMS: atom_id res chain seq x y z
N MET A 1 16.98 14.34 -6.94
CA MET A 1 17.16 15.57 -6.10
C MET A 1 18.01 15.22 -4.88
N SER A 2 18.88 16.11 -4.35
CA SER A 2 19.65 15.77 -3.14
C SER A 2 18.76 15.70 -1.89
N SER A 3 19.13 14.90 -0.89
CA SER A 3 18.37 14.78 0.37
C SER A 3 18.19 16.14 1.08
N ALA A 4 19.21 17.01 1.05
CA ALA A 4 19.11 18.36 1.59
C ALA A 4 18.12 19.25 0.82
N ALA A 5 18.15 19.23 -0.52
CA ALA A 5 17.22 19.97 -1.36
C ALA A 5 15.78 19.48 -1.16
N ARG A 6 15.58 18.15 -1.05
CA ARG A 6 14.28 17.54 -0.77
C ARG A 6 13.67 18.02 0.55
N ARG A 7 14.48 18.08 1.61
CA ARG A 7 14.05 18.60 2.93
C ARG A 7 13.77 20.10 2.92
N ALA A 8 14.54 20.88 2.16
CA ALA A 8 14.29 22.31 1.99
C ALA A 8 12.96 22.56 1.27
N ALA A 9 12.76 21.93 0.10
CA ALA A 9 11.50 22.01 -0.66
C ALA A 9 10.30 21.58 0.19
N HIS A 10 10.45 20.51 1.00
CA HIS A 10 9.41 20.12 1.93
C HIS A 10 9.08 21.20 2.97
N SER A 11 10.09 21.85 3.55
CA SER A 11 9.90 22.88 4.58
C SER A 11 9.21 24.13 4.01
N ASP A 12 9.60 24.52 2.79
CA ASP A 12 9.00 25.65 2.08
C ASP A 12 7.52 25.35 1.76
N LEU A 13 7.24 24.21 1.12
CA LEU A 13 5.88 23.77 0.79
C LEU A 13 5.01 23.60 2.03
N ALA A 14 5.54 23.01 3.10
CA ALA A 14 4.82 22.85 4.35
C ALA A 14 4.44 24.20 4.96
N THR A 15 5.33 25.19 4.87
CA THR A 15 5.08 26.56 5.35
C THR A 15 4.01 27.24 4.50
N SER A 16 4.15 27.21 3.17
CA SER A 16 3.20 27.83 2.24
C SER A 16 1.79 27.26 2.43
N LEU A 17 1.66 25.93 2.49
CA LEU A 17 0.37 25.27 2.70
C LEU A 17 -0.22 25.56 4.08
N ALA A 18 0.61 25.66 5.13
CA ALA A 18 0.14 25.93 6.49
C ALA A 18 -0.38 27.37 6.69
N LEU A 19 0.03 28.31 5.84
CA LEU A 19 -0.45 29.70 5.87
C LEU A 19 -1.83 29.87 5.23
N LEU A 20 -2.29 28.89 4.46
CA LEU A 20 -3.60 28.92 3.80
C LEU A 20 -4.72 28.53 4.77
N SER A 21 -5.85 29.22 4.66
CA SER A 21 -7.10 28.84 5.31
C SER A 21 -7.72 27.59 4.67
N ASP A 22 -8.67 26.95 5.37
CA ASP A 22 -9.40 25.78 4.85
C ASP A 22 -10.10 26.10 3.52
N ARG A 23 -10.59 27.33 3.36
CA ARG A 23 -11.20 27.80 2.10
C ARG A 23 -10.18 27.91 0.98
N GLU A 24 -9.03 28.52 1.24
CA GLU A 24 -7.97 28.66 0.24
C GLU A 24 -7.39 27.30 -0.16
N LEU A 25 -7.27 26.35 0.78
CA LEU A 25 -6.90 24.97 0.48
C LEU A 25 -7.96 24.25 -0.36
N ALA A 26 -9.24 24.45 -0.06
CA ALA A 26 -10.33 23.89 -0.85
C ALA A 26 -10.31 24.44 -2.30
N ASP A 27 -10.15 25.76 -2.45
CA ASP A 27 -10.06 26.43 -3.75
C ASP A 27 -8.84 25.93 -4.54
N LEU A 28 -7.67 25.79 -3.90
CA LEU A 28 -6.47 25.21 -4.50
C LEU A 28 -6.74 23.81 -5.05
N VAL A 29 -7.31 22.92 -4.24
CA VAL A 29 -7.62 21.54 -4.66
C VAL A 29 -8.67 21.51 -5.77
N ALA A 30 -9.64 22.42 -5.77
CA ALA A 30 -10.67 22.50 -6.81
C ALA A 30 -10.11 22.90 -8.19
N THR A 31 -9.00 23.65 -8.22
CA THR A 31 -8.31 24.04 -9.47
C THR A 31 -7.34 22.99 -10.00
N GLY A 32 -7.04 21.96 -9.22
CA GLY A 32 -6.09 20.92 -9.58
C GLY A 32 -6.60 19.96 -10.66
N THR A 33 -5.66 19.22 -11.26
CA THR A 33 -5.94 18.21 -12.28
C THR A 33 -6.28 16.87 -11.62
N PRO A 34 -7.45 16.25 -11.88
CA PRO A 34 -7.76 14.93 -11.33
C PRO A 34 -6.74 13.86 -11.77
N ALA A 35 -6.27 13.05 -10.82
CA ALA A 35 -5.24 12.03 -11.07
C ALA A 35 -5.77 10.58 -10.91
N GLY A 36 -6.83 10.39 -10.11
CA GLY A 36 -7.39 9.05 -9.88
C GLY A 36 -8.47 9.05 -8.80
N THR A 37 -9.26 7.98 -8.77
CA THR A 37 -10.30 7.72 -7.76
C THR A 37 -10.31 6.24 -7.43
N GLY A 38 -10.51 5.90 -6.16
CA GLY A 38 -10.69 4.52 -5.71
C GLY A 38 -11.13 4.46 -4.25
N ILE A 39 -11.04 3.27 -3.66
CA ILE A 39 -11.42 3.02 -2.25
C ILE A 39 -10.66 3.96 -1.28
N GLY A 40 -9.37 4.17 -1.50
CA GLY A 40 -8.52 5.06 -0.68
C GLY A 40 -8.84 6.54 -0.85
N GLY A 41 -9.83 6.91 -1.68
CA GLY A 41 -10.26 8.28 -1.91
C GLY A 41 -9.93 8.80 -3.30
N ARG A 42 -9.90 10.13 -3.42
CA ARG A 42 -9.67 10.85 -4.69
C ARG A 42 -8.30 11.50 -4.68
N SER A 43 -7.64 11.52 -5.83
CA SER A 43 -6.37 12.19 -6.00
C SER A 43 -6.43 13.31 -7.04
N THR A 44 -5.68 14.37 -6.75
CA THR A 44 -5.60 15.59 -7.56
C THR A 44 -4.16 16.08 -7.54
N LEU A 45 -3.65 16.50 -8.70
CA LEU A 45 -2.37 17.20 -8.79
C LEU A 45 -2.61 18.71 -8.74
N VAL A 46 -1.87 19.38 -7.86
CA VAL A 46 -1.87 20.86 -7.75
C VAL A 46 -0.44 21.36 -7.90
N GLU A 47 -0.31 22.64 -8.24
CA GLU A 47 0.98 23.34 -8.22
C GLU A 47 1.01 24.30 -7.02
N VAL A 48 2.09 24.25 -6.25
CA VAL A 48 2.34 25.15 -5.11
C VAL A 48 3.77 25.64 -5.23
N ASP A 49 3.95 26.96 -5.33
CA ASP A 49 5.27 27.59 -5.48
C ASP A 49 6.17 26.92 -6.54
N GLY A 50 5.58 26.60 -7.70
CA GLY A 50 6.27 25.97 -8.83
C GLY A 50 6.58 24.48 -8.66
N HIS A 51 6.09 23.83 -7.59
CA HIS A 51 6.25 22.40 -7.37
C HIS A 51 4.93 21.67 -7.56
N GLN A 52 4.99 20.49 -8.20
CA GLN A 52 3.84 19.58 -8.23
C GLN A 52 3.66 18.93 -6.86
N VAL A 53 2.42 18.95 -6.38
CA VAL A 53 2.00 18.33 -5.12
C VAL A 53 0.87 17.34 -5.41
N PHE A 54 1.02 16.12 -4.92
CA PHE A 54 -0.01 15.09 -5.01
C PHE A 54 -0.96 15.24 -3.83
N VAL A 55 -2.24 15.49 -4.10
CA VAL A 55 -3.25 15.65 -3.06
C VAL A 55 -4.13 14.41 -3.00
N LYS A 56 -4.14 13.71 -1.86
CA LYS A 56 -5.07 12.60 -1.58
C LYS A 56 -6.19 13.10 -0.66
N ARG A 57 -7.44 12.89 -1.06
CA ARG A 57 -8.65 13.20 -0.27
C ARG A 57 -9.31 11.90 0.15
N VAL A 58 -9.20 11.58 1.44
CA VAL A 58 -9.78 10.39 2.05
C VAL A 58 -11.08 10.78 2.76
N PRO A 59 -12.24 10.19 2.40
CA PRO A 59 -13.50 10.55 3.04
C PRO A 59 -13.47 10.28 4.55
N LEU A 60 -13.99 11.23 5.33
CA LEU A 60 -14.17 11.12 6.77
C LEU A 60 -15.66 10.96 7.07
N SER A 61 -16.02 9.86 7.73
CA SER A 61 -17.38 9.64 8.19
C SER A 61 -17.73 10.48 9.42
N ASP A 62 -19.02 10.67 9.68
CA ASP A 62 -19.50 11.46 10.83
C ASP A 62 -18.96 10.96 12.17
N ILE A 63 -18.83 9.64 12.35
CA ILE A 63 -18.24 9.05 13.56
C ILE A 63 -16.75 9.40 13.70
N GLU A 64 -16.01 9.48 12.59
CA GLU A 64 -14.59 9.87 12.59
C GLU A 64 -14.40 11.38 12.83
N LEU A 65 -15.43 12.19 12.57
CA LEU A 65 -15.46 13.65 12.79
C LEU A 65 -15.82 14.04 14.23
N LEU A 66 -16.33 13.12 15.06
CA LEU A 66 -16.64 13.41 16.45
C LEU A 66 -15.39 13.94 17.19
N PRO A 67 -15.52 14.96 18.06
CA PRO A 67 -14.37 15.57 18.76
C PRO A 67 -13.51 14.55 19.51
N GLU A 68 -14.13 13.56 20.16
CA GLU A 68 -13.46 12.48 20.89
C GLU A 68 -12.72 11.48 19.99
N ASN A 69 -13.07 11.43 18.70
CA ASN A 69 -12.54 10.48 17.72
C ASN A 69 -11.50 11.11 16.78
N THR A 70 -11.35 12.43 16.81
CA THR A 70 -10.38 13.15 16.00
C THR A 70 -8.96 12.62 16.24
N ARG A 71 -8.28 12.21 15.15
CA ARG A 71 -6.94 11.59 15.15
C ARG A 71 -6.82 10.27 15.94
N SER A 72 -7.93 9.66 16.34
CA SER A 72 -7.93 8.34 16.96
C SER A 72 -7.60 7.27 15.92
N THR A 73 -6.73 6.35 16.29
CA THR A 73 -6.38 5.17 15.46
C THR A 73 -7.23 3.94 15.79
N ALA A 74 -8.35 4.12 16.50
CA ALA A 74 -9.29 3.06 16.82
C ALA A 74 -10.06 2.58 15.58
N ASN A 75 -10.38 1.28 15.56
CA ASN A 75 -11.29 0.70 14.58
C ASN A 75 -12.75 0.93 15.01
N PHE A 76 -13.30 2.09 14.69
CA PHE A 76 -14.63 2.52 15.16
C PHE A 76 -15.79 1.66 14.68
N PHE A 77 -15.61 1.03 13.52
CA PHE A 77 -16.62 0.16 12.91
C PHE A 77 -16.43 -1.30 13.31
N GLU A 78 -15.43 -1.62 14.14
CA GLU A 78 -15.07 -2.99 14.52
C GLU A 78 -14.87 -3.92 13.31
N LEU A 79 -14.32 -3.36 12.22
CA LEU A 79 -14.07 -4.10 10.99
C LEU A 79 -13.24 -5.37 11.27
N PRO A 80 -13.58 -6.51 10.65
CA PRO A 80 -12.79 -7.73 10.77
C PRO A 80 -11.35 -7.49 10.27
N SER A 81 -10.34 -7.90 11.04
CA SER A 81 -8.93 -7.67 10.66
C SER A 81 -8.53 -8.26 9.30
N ILE A 82 -9.26 -9.27 8.82
CA ILE A 82 -9.07 -9.83 7.48
C ILE A 82 -9.29 -8.81 6.34
N CYS A 83 -9.98 -7.70 6.59
CA CYS A 83 -10.12 -6.62 5.61
C CYS A 83 -8.77 -5.94 5.31
N HIS A 84 -7.71 -6.19 6.08
CA HIS A 84 -6.37 -5.68 5.78
C HIS A 84 -5.71 -6.36 4.57
N TYR A 85 -6.15 -7.54 4.12
CA TYR A 85 -5.45 -8.27 3.06
C TYR A 85 -5.50 -7.63 1.65
N GLY A 86 -6.14 -6.46 1.48
CA GLY A 86 -6.25 -5.80 0.18
C GLY A 86 -6.98 -6.61 -0.90
N THR A 87 -7.53 -7.79 -0.54
CA THR A 87 -8.26 -8.66 -1.46
C THR A 87 -9.74 -8.35 -1.43
N GLY A 88 -10.35 -8.16 -2.61
CA GLY A 88 -11.74 -7.71 -2.68
C GLY A 88 -11.87 -6.27 -2.22
N SER A 89 -13.04 -5.67 -2.42
CA SER A 89 -13.29 -4.27 -2.09
C SER A 89 -13.19 -4.05 -0.58
N SER A 90 -11.99 -3.79 -0.07
CA SER A 90 -11.74 -3.58 1.36
C SER A 90 -12.37 -2.25 1.77
N PRO A 91 -13.13 -2.18 2.87
CA PRO A 91 -13.74 -0.92 3.31
C PRO A 91 -12.74 0.05 3.99
N THR A 92 -11.45 -0.31 4.11
CA THR A 92 -10.35 0.42 4.79
C THR A 92 -10.61 0.73 6.28
N PHE A 93 -9.54 0.96 7.07
CA PHE A 93 -9.63 1.07 8.54
C PHE A 93 -9.60 2.50 9.09
N GLY A 94 -9.95 3.48 8.25
CA GLY A 94 -10.18 4.87 8.63
C GLY A 94 -9.02 5.82 8.33
N ALA A 95 -9.36 7.07 8.00
CA ALA A 95 -8.41 8.05 7.48
C ALA A 95 -7.36 8.50 8.52
N TRP A 96 -7.72 8.45 9.80
CA TRP A 96 -6.81 8.81 10.90
C TRP A 96 -5.63 7.84 11.06
N ARG A 97 -5.80 6.55 10.71
CA ARG A 97 -4.69 5.59 10.68
C ARG A 97 -3.70 5.94 9.59
N GLU A 98 -4.20 6.23 8.39
CA GLU A 98 -3.37 6.66 7.26
C GLU A 98 -2.60 7.94 7.58
N LEU A 99 -3.24 8.95 8.19
CA LEU A 99 -2.56 10.16 8.66
C LEU A 99 -1.43 9.86 9.65
N ALA A 100 -1.68 8.97 10.60
CA ALA A 100 -0.69 8.59 11.61
C ALA A 100 0.54 7.95 10.95
N VAL A 101 0.35 7.10 9.93
CA VAL A 101 1.46 6.50 9.18
C VAL A 101 2.19 7.55 8.34
N HIS A 102 1.50 8.43 7.62
CA HIS A 102 2.15 9.55 6.91
C HIS A 102 2.99 10.41 7.84
N THR A 103 2.50 10.67 9.05
CA THR A 103 3.25 11.40 10.07
C THR A 103 4.50 10.62 10.50
N MET A 104 4.38 9.31 10.72
CA MET A 104 5.53 8.46 11.09
C MET A 104 6.60 8.43 9.99
N THR A 105 6.19 8.17 8.74
CA THR A 105 7.11 8.01 7.61
C THR A 105 7.78 9.33 7.23
N THR A 106 7.03 10.44 7.23
CA THR A 106 7.59 11.79 7.04
C THR A 106 8.68 12.08 8.07
N ASN A 107 8.42 11.81 9.35
CA ASN A 107 9.42 12.02 10.41
C ASN A 107 10.64 11.10 10.27
N TRP A 108 10.50 9.90 9.70
CA TRP A 108 11.64 9.03 9.42
C TRP A 108 12.52 9.57 8.30
N VAL A 109 11.93 10.14 7.24
CA VAL A 109 12.67 10.79 6.15
C VAL A 109 13.38 12.05 6.67
N LEU A 110 12.68 12.91 7.42
CA LEU A 110 13.24 14.14 7.97
C LEU A 110 14.39 13.88 8.95
N ALA A 111 14.30 12.81 9.74
CA ALA A 111 15.34 12.38 10.66
C ALA A 111 16.45 11.52 10.01
N ASP A 112 16.49 11.43 8.68
CA ASP A 112 17.48 10.67 7.92
C ASP A 112 17.55 9.18 8.29
N ARG A 113 16.42 8.61 8.73
CA ARG A 113 16.34 7.20 9.18
C ARG A 113 16.11 6.24 8.02
N PHE A 114 15.27 6.64 7.07
CA PHE A 114 15.01 5.91 5.83
C PHE A 114 14.36 6.85 4.81
N PRO A 115 14.92 7.02 3.60
CA PRO A 115 14.44 8.00 2.64
C PRO A 115 13.26 7.51 1.76
N GLY A 116 12.98 6.20 1.74
CA GLY A 116 12.07 5.55 0.79
C GLY A 116 10.58 5.69 1.09
N PHE A 117 10.15 6.88 1.53
CA PHE A 117 8.74 7.25 1.70
C PHE A 117 8.51 8.67 1.17
N PRO A 118 7.39 8.98 0.50
CA PRO A 118 7.03 10.35 0.15
C PRO A 118 6.84 11.22 1.40
N LEU A 119 7.21 12.49 1.31
CA LEU A 119 6.99 13.47 2.39
C LEU A 119 5.54 13.99 2.35
N MET A 120 4.88 14.03 3.51
CA MET A 120 3.61 14.75 3.66
C MET A 120 3.90 16.22 4.02
N HIS A 121 3.72 17.12 3.06
CA HIS A 121 3.94 18.57 3.24
C HIS A 121 2.91 19.20 4.18
N HIS A 122 1.64 18.82 4.04
CA HIS A 122 0.55 19.35 4.87
C HIS A 122 -0.62 18.38 4.92
N TRP A 123 -1.54 18.62 5.85
CA TRP A 123 -2.85 17.97 5.83
C TRP A 123 -3.90 18.83 6.53
N ARG A 124 -5.15 18.70 6.10
CA ARG A 124 -6.31 19.40 6.69
C ARG A 124 -7.58 18.57 6.56
N VAL A 125 -8.51 18.72 7.50
CA VAL A 125 -9.89 18.27 7.27
C VAL A 125 -10.62 19.41 6.57
N ILE A 126 -11.13 19.13 5.36
CA ILE A 126 -11.80 20.14 4.53
C ILE A 126 -13.23 19.67 4.25
N PRO A 127 -14.25 20.55 4.38
CA PRO A 127 -15.60 20.25 3.93
C PRO A 127 -15.59 19.81 2.47
N ASP A 128 -16.34 18.77 2.15
CA ASP A 128 -16.33 18.15 0.83
C ASP A 128 -17.76 17.84 0.39
N ALA A 129 -17.99 17.87 -0.92
CA ALA A 129 -19.26 17.44 -1.46
C ALA A 129 -19.39 15.94 -1.29
N VAL A 130 -20.57 15.47 -0.86
CA VAL A 130 -20.89 14.04 -0.83
C VAL A 130 -20.64 13.44 -2.21
N GLN A 131 -19.83 12.38 -2.24
CA GLN A 131 -19.46 11.68 -3.46
C GLN A 131 -20.20 10.36 -3.57
N PRO A 132 -20.44 9.85 -4.80
CA PRO A 132 -20.83 8.46 -4.97
C PRO A 132 -19.75 7.55 -4.41
N LEU A 133 -20.16 6.36 -3.96
CA LEU A 133 -19.21 5.32 -3.58
C LEU A 133 -18.31 4.97 -4.78
N PRO A 134 -17.02 4.67 -4.54
CA PRO A 134 -16.14 4.17 -5.58
C PRO A 134 -16.69 2.86 -6.15
N GLU A 135 -16.38 2.55 -7.41
CA GLU A 135 -16.96 1.42 -8.15
C GLU A 135 -16.82 0.10 -7.38
N GLU A 136 -15.69 -0.10 -6.72
CA GLU A 136 -15.38 -1.28 -5.94
C GLU A 136 -16.37 -1.48 -4.77
N LEU A 137 -16.88 -0.39 -4.19
CA LEU A 137 -17.84 -0.41 -3.07
C LEU A 137 -19.28 -0.11 -3.50
N ALA A 138 -19.54 0.10 -4.80
CA ALA A 138 -20.86 0.46 -5.30
C ALA A 138 -21.90 -0.63 -5.03
N ASP A 139 -21.51 -1.90 -5.15
CA ASP A 139 -22.32 -3.07 -4.75
C ASP A 139 -22.04 -3.44 -3.29
N VAL A 140 -22.78 -2.80 -2.39
CA VAL A 140 -22.65 -2.98 -0.93
C VAL A 140 -22.99 -4.42 -0.53
N GLU A 141 -24.05 -5.00 -1.11
CA GLU A 141 -24.48 -6.36 -0.80
C GLU A 141 -23.39 -7.37 -1.14
N ARG A 142 -22.82 -7.26 -2.34
CA ARG A 142 -21.71 -8.12 -2.76
C ARG A 142 -20.50 -7.95 -1.87
N THR A 143 -20.18 -6.72 -1.49
CA THR A 143 -19.02 -6.44 -0.61
C THR A 143 -19.22 -7.03 0.79
N VAL A 144 -20.41 -6.87 1.36
CA VAL A 144 -20.76 -7.44 2.68
C VAL A 144 -20.74 -8.97 2.62
N ALA A 145 -21.33 -9.56 1.58
CA ALA A 145 -21.30 -11.01 1.37
C ALA A 145 -19.86 -11.52 1.20
N TYR A 146 -19.02 -10.79 0.45
CA TYR A 146 -17.61 -11.12 0.26
C TYR A 146 -16.85 -11.21 1.59
N TRP A 147 -17.14 -10.32 2.54
CA TRP A 147 -16.52 -10.25 3.86
C TRP A 147 -17.25 -11.06 4.94
N GLY A 148 -18.07 -12.05 4.54
CA GLY A 148 -18.69 -13.00 5.46
C GLY A 148 -19.97 -12.50 6.14
N GLY A 149 -20.62 -11.48 5.57
CA GLY A 149 -21.92 -10.99 6.04
C GLY A 149 -21.85 -10.09 7.28
N ALA A 150 -20.67 -9.57 7.63
CA ALA A 150 -20.49 -8.72 8.80
C ALA A 150 -21.23 -7.37 8.64
N SER A 151 -22.10 -7.02 9.59
CA SER A 151 -22.83 -5.73 9.57
C SER A 151 -21.88 -4.54 9.64
N GLN A 152 -20.76 -4.71 10.34
CA GLN A 152 -19.66 -3.75 10.46
C GLN A 152 -19.15 -3.24 9.10
N VAL A 153 -19.06 -4.14 8.12
CA VAL A 153 -18.62 -3.79 6.75
C VAL A 153 -19.66 -2.91 6.07
N ARG A 154 -20.94 -3.22 6.23
CA ARG A 154 -22.04 -2.39 5.71
C ARG A 154 -22.04 -1.01 6.35
N GLU A 155 -21.98 -0.97 7.68
CA GLU A 155 -21.99 0.26 8.46
C GLU A 155 -20.86 1.20 8.01
N ARG A 156 -19.66 0.66 7.80
CA ARG A 156 -18.54 1.45 7.25
C ARG A 156 -18.82 1.99 5.85
N ILE A 157 -19.31 1.16 4.93
CA ILE A 157 -19.55 1.57 3.54
C ILE A 157 -20.68 2.62 3.48
N GLU A 158 -21.74 2.45 4.26
CA GLU A 158 -22.83 3.43 4.33
C GLU A 158 -22.38 4.74 4.97
N ALA A 159 -21.50 4.69 5.98
CA ALA A 159 -20.91 5.90 6.56
C ALA A 159 -20.00 6.66 5.58
N LEU A 160 -19.31 5.95 4.67
CA LEU A 160 -18.55 6.57 3.58
C LEU A 160 -19.46 7.27 2.57
N ARG A 161 -20.64 6.68 2.29
CA ARG A 161 -21.61 7.23 1.31
C ARG A 161 -22.15 8.59 1.71
N THR A 162 -22.19 8.90 3.00
CA THR A 162 -22.73 10.17 3.51
C THR A 162 -21.65 11.14 3.98
N ALA A 163 -20.37 10.83 3.75
CA ALA A 163 -19.25 11.66 4.19
C ALA A 163 -19.33 13.07 3.57
N THR A 164 -19.30 14.09 4.43
CA THR A 164 -19.37 15.52 4.06
C THR A 164 -18.05 16.26 4.25
N ALA A 165 -16.99 15.53 4.60
CA ALA A 165 -15.65 16.05 4.74
C ALA A 165 -14.62 15.01 4.30
N SER A 166 -13.45 15.50 3.90
CA SER A 166 -12.30 14.66 3.57
C SER A 166 -11.09 15.06 4.40
N LEU A 167 -10.34 14.07 4.86
CA LEU A 167 -8.96 14.26 5.23
C LEU A 167 -8.17 14.51 3.93
N THR A 168 -7.66 15.72 3.77
CA THR A 168 -6.89 16.13 2.61
C THR A 168 -5.41 16.11 2.95
N LEU A 169 -4.66 15.24 2.29
CA LEU A 169 -3.22 15.03 2.47
C LEU A 169 -2.49 15.64 1.28
N PHE A 170 -1.55 16.55 1.54
CA PHE A 170 -0.68 17.16 0.54
C PHE A 170 0.67 16.46 0.59
N LEU A 171 0.96 15.67 -0.43
CA LEU A 171 2.07 14.73 -0.50
C LEU A 171 3.05 15.12 -1.61
N GLU A 172 4.30 14.74 -1.41
CA GLU A 172 5.33 14.81 -2.43
C GLU A 172 4.92 14.02 -3.68
N TYR A 173 5.12 14.63 -4.84
CA TYR A 173 4.79 14.04 -6.12
C TYR A 173 5.97 13.26 -6.72
N PHE A 174 5.66 12.12 -7.32
CA PHE A 174 6.59 11.31 -8.12
C PHE A 174 5.95 10.96 -9.46
N PRO A 175 6.71 10.97 -10.57
CA PRO A 175 6.16 10.87 -11.91
C PRO A 175 5.72 9.46 -12.31
N HIS A 176 6.25 8.43 -11.64
CA HIS A 176 6.02 7.04 -12.03
C HIS A 176 5.64 6.17 -10.84
N THR A 177 4.79 5.19 -11.09
CA THR A 177 4.71 4.00 -10.25
C THR A 177 5.86 3.05 -10.60
N LEU A 178 6.28 2.23 -9.65
CA LEU A 178 7.22 1.14 -9.91
C LEU A 178 6.63 0.16 -10.92
N HIS A 179 5.30 -0.03 -10.92
CA HIS A 179 4.65 -0.92 -11.86
C HIS A 179 4.95 -0.53 -13.31
N ASP A 180 4.66 0.73 -13.68
CA ASP A 180 4.83 1.21 -15.06
C ASP A 180 6.31 1.41 -15.43
N TRP A 181 7.09 1.93 -14.48
CA TRP A 181 8.52 2.14 -14.69
C TRP A 181 9.25 0.82 -14.87
N PHE A 182 9.01 -0.16 -13.98
CA PHE A 182 9.71 -1.44 -14.03
C PHE A 182 9.31 -2.26 -15.26
N ASP A 183 8.05 -2.18 -15.70
CA ASP A 183 7.57 -2.82 -16.94
C ASP A 183 8.41 -2.37 -18.14
N THR A 184 8.73 -1.08 -18.21
CA THR A 184 9.62 -0.55 -19.25
C THR A 184 11.07 -1.04 -19.05
N GLN A 185 11.60 -0.97 -17.83
CA GLN A 185 13.00 -1.29 -17.56
C GLN A 185 13.36 -2.77 -17.73
N VAL A 186 12.44 -3.70 -17.48
CA VAL A 186 12.73 -5.14 -17.67
C VAL A 186 12.86 -5.56 -19.13
N ARG A 187 12.59 -4.66 -20.07
CA ARG A 187 12.72 -4.88 -21.53
C ARG A 187 13.94 -4.20 -22.14
N THR A 188 14.81 -3.61 -21.32
CA THR A 188 16.05 -2.98 -21.75
C THR A 188 17.25 -3.89 -21.50
N ASP A 189 18.41 -3.51 -22.03
CA ASP A 189 19.67 -4.22 -21.79
C ASP A 189 20.11 -4.18 -20.30
N ASP A 190 19.53 -3.27 -19.50
CA ASP A 190 19.81 -3.10 -18.07
C ASP A 190 18.87 -3.93 -17.16
N ALA A 191 18.01 -4.79 -17.72
CA ALA A 191 16.99 -5.54 -16.98
C ALA A 191 17.55 -6.28 -15.74
N ASP A 192 18.71 -6.93 -15.87
CA ASP A 192 19.35 -7.67 -14.77
C ASP A 192 19.77 -6.77 -13.60
N ARG A 193 20.30 -5.59 -13.92
CA ARG A 193 20.68 -4.59 -12.91
C ARG A 193 19.44 -4.03 -12.21
N THR A 194 18.39 -3.73 -12.98
CA THR A 194 17.14 -3.21 -12.43
C THR A 194 16.45 -4.23 -11.52
N CYS A 195 16.38 -5.51 -11.93
CA CYS A 195 15.82 -6.57 -11.09
C CYS A 195 16.54 -6.68 -9.74
N THR A 196 17.87 -6.60 -9.74
CA THR A 196 18.68 -6.64 -8.52
C THR A 196 18.37 -5.44 -7.63
N ARG A 197 18.34 -4.23 -8.20
CA ARG A 197 18.08 -3.00 -7.47
C ARG A 197 16.69 -2.99 -6.81
N VAL A 198 15.67 -3.49 -7.51
CA VAL A 198 14.31 -3.61 -6.96
C VAL A 198 14.28 -4.64 -5.82
N ASP A 199 14.88 -5.82 -6.01
CA ASP A 199 14.94 -6.87 -4.98
C ASP A 199 15.63 -6.39 -3.69
N GLU A 200 16.80 -5.75 -3.83
CA GLU A 200 17.56 -5.19 -2.71
C GLU A 200 16.79 -4.08 -1.97
N TRP A 201 16.13 -3.20 -2.72
CA TRP A 201 15.33 -2.14 -2.10
C TRP A 201 14.12 -2.68 -1.35
N LEU A 202 13.41 -3.66 -1.90
CA LEU A 202 12.28 -4.33 -1.21
C LEU A 202 12.74 -5.02 0.07
N GLY A 203 13.90 -5.69 0.04
CA GLY A 203 14.51 -6.29 1.23
C GLY A 203 14.84 -5.25 2.31
N THR A 204 15.44 -4.13 1.90
CA THR A 204 15.80 -3.04 2.82
C THR A 204 14.56 -2.37 3.43
N LEU A 205 13.56 -2.06 2.60
CA LEU A 205 12.29 -1.48 3.01
C LEU A 205 11.56 -2.36 4.03
N THR A 206 11.38 -3.64 3.71
CA THR A 206 10.61 -4.56 4.56
C THR A 206 11.32 -4.87 5.88
N THR A 207 12.65 -4.94 5.87
CA THR A 207 13.45 -5.01 7.11
C THR A 207 13.22 -3.77 7.97
N PHE A 208 13.27 -2.58 7.38
CA PHE A 208 13.04 -1.33 8.11
C PHE A 208 11.63 -1.24 8.71
N LEU A 209 10.60 -1.64 7.94
CA LEU A 209 9.21 -1.68 8.41
C LEU A 209 9.02 -2.67 9.57
N HIS A 210 9.58 -3.87 9.44
CA HIS A 210 9.56 -4.90 10.48
C HIS A 210 10.18 -4.39 11.79
N ASP A 211 11.37 -3.80 11.71
CA ASP A 211 12.09 -3.26 12.89
C ASP A 211 11.34 -2.12 13.58
N ARG A 212 10.50 -1.39 12.83
CA ARG A 212 9.63 -0.33 13.36
C ARG A 212 8.23 -0.80 13.71
N GLN A 213 7.97 -2.10 13.61
CA GLN A 213 6.67 -2.72 13.89
C GLN A 213 5.53 -2.01 13.13
N LEU A 214 5.77 -1.65 11.87
CA LEU A 214 4.77 -1.12 10.97
C LEU A 214 4.47 -2.18 9.92
N LEU A 215 3.20 -2.57 9.80
CA LEU A 215 2.74 -3.40 8.69
C LEU A 215 2.00 -2.52 7.69
N HIS A 216 2.39 -2.59 6.42
CA HIS A 216 1.81 -1.84 5.31
C HIS A 216 0.58 -2.53 4.72
N PHE A 217 0.66 -3.85 4.57
CA PHE A 217 -0.36 -4.74 3.99
C PHE A 217 -0.67 -4.58 2.49
N ASP A 218 -0.25 -3.48 1.86
CA ASP A 218 -0.59 -3.20 0.46
C ASP A 218 0.61 -2.75 -0.41
N ALA A 219 1.77 -3.38 -0.23
CA ALA A 219 3.02 -2.97 -0.89
C ALA A 219 3.15 -3.52 -2.34
N HIS A 220 2.10 -3.38 -3.16
CA HIS A 220 2.15 -3.71 -4.58
C HIS A 220 2.79 -2.60 -5.41
N PHE A 221 3.27 -2.90 -6.62
CA PHE A 221 4.09 -1.94 -7.38
C PHE A 221 3.36 -0.68 -7.87
N GLN A 222 2.03 -0.63 -7.83
CA GLN A 222 1.29 0.64 -8.04
C GLN A 222 1.35 1.59 -6.82
N ASN A 223 1.63 1.06 -5.62
CA ASN A 223 1.80 1.83 -4.38
C ASN A 223 3.28 2.12 -4.07
N VAL A 224 4.19 1.65 -4.91
CA VAL A 224 5.59 2.06 -4.88
C VAL A 224 5.80 3.09 -5.98
N LEU A 225 6.33 4.26 -5.63
CA LEU A 225 6.58 5.37 -6.54
C LEU A 225 8.07 5.46 -6.87
N THR A 226 8.40 6.08 -8.00
CA THR A 226 9.80 6.31 -8.41
C THR A 226 9.95 7.55 -9.28
N ASP A 227 11.11 8.18 -9.16
CA ASP A 227 11.64 9.19 -10.09
C ASP A 227 12.65 8.58 -11.08
N GLY A 228 12.84 7.25 -11.05
CA GLY A 228 13.85 6.50 -11.81
C GLY A 228 15.15 6.27 -11.02
N ASP A 229 15.46 7.15 -10.07
CA ASP A 229 16.71 7.14 -9.30
C ASP A 229 16.55 6.50 -7.91
N ASP A 230 15.36 6.60 -7.32
CA ASP A 230 15.01 5.99 -6.03
C ASP A 230 13.56 5.48 -6.01
N PHE A 231 13.20 4.74 -4.96
CA PHE A 231 11.89 4.14 -4.78
C PHE A 231 11.27 4.57 -3.44
N TYR A 232 9.95 4.73 -3.45
CA TYR A 232 9.21 5.33 -2.34
C TYR A 232 7.90 4.57 -2.10
N LEU A 233 7.73 3.94 -0.93
CA LEU A 233 6.48 3.27 -0.58
C LEU A 233 5.42 4.30 -0.16
N ALA A 234 4.23 4.21 -0.74
CA ALA A 234 3.10 5.11 -0.53
C ALA A 234 1.80 4.32 -0.27
N ASP A 235 0.71 5.06 -0.04
CA ASP A 235 -0.63 4.57 0.30
C ASP A 235 -0.72 3.73 1.58
N TYR A 236 -1.11 4.38 2.68
CA TYR A 236 -1.14 3.74 3.99
C TYR A 236 -2.56 3.39 4.46
N GLY A 237 -3.52 3.26 3.55
CA GLY A 237 -4.94 3.01 3.87
C GLY A 237 -5.21 1.68 4.59
N LEU A 238 -4.31 0.70 4.45
CA LEU A 238 -4.37 -0.61 5.11
C LEU A 238 -3.29 -0.79 6.19
N ALA A 239 -2.42 0.20 6.38
CA ALA A 239 -1.28 0.08 7.27
C ALA A 239 -1.70 0.15 8.76
N PHE A 240 -1.03 -0.62 9.61
CA PHE A 240 -1.23 -0.54 11.06
C PHE A 240 -0.02 -1.03 11.88
N THR A 241 -0.02 -0.66 13.16
CA THR A 241 1.08 -0.90 14.10
C THR A 241 0.52 -1.13 15.51
N PRO A 242 1.18 -1.90 16.41
CA PRO A 242 0.78 -2.06 17.80
C PRO A 242 0.77 -0.75 18.60
N ARG A 243 1.33 0.34 18.06
CA ARG A 243 1.26 1.69 18.65
C ARG A 243 -0.11 2.36 18.46
N PHE A 244 -0.97 1.82 17.61
CA PHE A 244 -2.33 2.29 17.44
C PHE A 244 -3.24 1.83 18.58
N ARG A 245 -4.43 2.43 18.68
CA ARG A 245 -5.49 1.96 19.57
C ARG A 245 -6.16 0.72 18.98
N LEU A 246 -5.52 -0.42 19.16
CA LEU A 246 -5.97 -1.71 18.64
C LEU A 246 -6.87 -2.44 19.63
N ALA A 247 -7.89 -3.13 19.12
CA ALA A 247 -8.60 -4.15 19.88
C ALA A 247 -7.72 -5.41 20.06
N ARG A 248 -8.09 -6.27 21.00
CA ARG A 248 -7.37 -7.54 21.26
C ARG A 248 -7.21 -8.40 20.00
N GLN A 249 -8.23 -8.42 19.16
CA GLN A 249 -8.26 -9.20 17.92
C GLN A 249 -7.24 -8.68 16.91
N GLU A 250 -7.11 -7.36 16.81
CA GLU A 250 -6.13 -6.69 15.94
C GLU A 250 -4.69 -6.91 16.42
N HIS A 251 -4.44 -6.93 17.73
CA HIS A 251 -3.14 -7.34 18.27
C HIS A 251 -2.78 -8.77 17.91
N ALA A 252 -3.72 -9.72 18.08
CA ALA A 252 -3.50 -11.11 17.70
C ALA A 252 -3.30 -11.27 16.18
N PHE A 253 -3.96 -10.43 15.38
CA PHE A 253 -3.75 -10.37 13.94
C PHE A 253 -2.35 -9.82 13.62
N PHE A 254 -1.92 -8.71 14.23
CA PHE A 254 -0.56 -8.17 14.08
C PHE A 254 0.52 -9.22 14.38
N ASP A 255 0.41 -9.90 15.53
CA ASP A 255 1.40 -10.87 15.98
C ASP A 255 1.57 -12.06 15.02
N ARG A 256 0.50 -12.43 14.32
CA ARG A 256 0.54 -13.48 13.28
C ARG A 256 1.07 -13.01 11.92
N HIS A 257 1.21 -11.71 11.72
CA HIS A 257 1.52 -11.10 10.41
C HIS A 257 2.77 -10.23 10.44
N ARG A 258 3.63 -10.36 11.44
CA ARG A 258 4.84 -9.53 11.59
C ARG A 258 5.74 -9.54 10.36
N ASP A 259 5.78 -10.66 9.64
CA ASP A 259 6.59 -10.85 8.43
C ASP A 259 5.79 -10.64 7.14
N TYR A 260 4.54 -10.17 7.22
CA TYR A 260 3.61 -10.17 6.09
C TYR A 260 4.14 -9.35 4.91
N ASP A 261 4.64 -8.12 5.15
CA ASP A 261 5.12 -7.27 4.05
C ASP A 261 6.36 -7.86 3.37
N LEU A 262 7.27 -8.48 4.13
CA LEU A 262 8.43 -9.19 3.58
C LEU A 262 8.00 -10.33 2.68
N VAL A 263 7.07 -11.15 3.15
CA VAL A 263 6.55 -12.29 2.38
C VAL A 263 5.79 -11.81 1.16
N TYR A 264 4.94 -10.80 1.33
CA TYR A 264 4.08 -10.26 0.30
C TYR A 264 4.89 -9.62 -0.82
N THR A 265 5.86 -8.76 -0.52
CA THR A 265 6.63 -8.06 -1.57
C THR A 265 7.50 -9.01 -2.38
N ARG A 266 8.10 -10.03 -1.75
CA ARG A 266 8.83 -11.10 -2.47
C ARG A 266 7.93 -11.87 -3.41
N ALA A 267 6.78 -12.34 -2.90
CA ALA A 267 5.81 -13.06 -3.71
C ALA A 267 5.22 -12.17 -4.82
N HIS A 268 5.01 -10.87 -4.54
CA HIS A 268 4.56 -9.91 -5.52
C HIS A 268 5.59 -9.72 -6.64
N LEU A 269 6.87 -9.58 -6.32
CA LEU A 269 7.96 -9.47 -7.30
C LEU A 269 8.04 -10.70 -8.21
N VAL A 270 7.99 -11.91 -7.65
CA VAL A 270 7.98 -13.15 -8.46
C VAL A 270 6.75 -13.18 -9.38
N ASN A 271 5.56 -12.95 -8.84
CA ASN A 271 4.34 -12.95 -9.64
C ASN A 271 4.37 -11.88 -10.74
N TRP A 272 4.90 -10.70 -10.44
CA TRP A 272 5.02 -9.59 -11.38
C TRP A 272 6.01 -9.94 -12.50
N LEU A 273 7.20 -10.44 -12.17
CA LEU A 273 8.22 -10.82 -13.16
C LEU A 273 7.70 -11.91 -14.10
N VAL A 274 7.04 -12.94 -13.55
CA VAL A 274 6.48 -14.01 -14.37
C VAL A 274 5.42 -13.48 -15.33
N THR A 275 4.52 -12.60 -14.87
CA THR A 275 3.53 -11.98 -15.75
C THR A 275 4.17 -11.07 -16.79
N ALA A 276 5.11 -10.20 -16.41
CA ALA A 276 5.71 -9.21 -17.29
C ALA A 276 6.60 -9.84 -18.39
N LEU A 277 7.32 -10.92 -18.05
CA LEU A 277 8.31 -11.55 -18.94
C LEU A 277 7.75 -12.70 -19.78
N TYR A 278 6.76 -13.44 -19.27
CA TYR A 278 6.14 -14.54 -20.01
C TYR A 278 4.76 -14.21 -20.59
N GLY A 279 4.12 -13.13 -20.13
CA GLY A 279 2.76 -12.77 -20.55
C GLY A 279 1.67 -13.68 -19.97
N TYR A 280 2.01 -14.47 -18.95
CA TYR A 280 1.09 -15.45 -18.35
C TYR A 280 -0.07 -14.80 -17.63
N ASP A 281 -1.24 -15.38 -17.81
CA ASP A 281 -2.42 -15.08 -17.00
C ASP A 281 -2.24 -15.59 -15.55
N ARG A 282 -3.25 -15.37 -14.70
CA ARG A 282 -3.19 -15.79 -13.30
C ARG A 282 -2.99 -17.30 -13.14
N GLN A 283 -3.71 -18.12 -13.91
CA GLN A 283 -3.70 -19.58 -13.76
C GLN A 283 -2.36 -20.15 -14.24
N GLU A 284 -1.89 -19.69 -15.40
CA GLU A 284 -0.60 -20.04 -15.98
C GLU A 284 0.55 -19.65 -15.06
N ARG A 285 0.54 -18.41 -14.56
CA ARG A 285 1.55 -17.92 -13.61
C ARG A 285 1.58 -18.77 -12.34
N GLU A 286 0.43 -19.06 -11.74
CA GLU A 286 0.38 -19.87 -10.52
C GLU A 286 0.86 -21.31 -10.76
N ALA A 287 0.60 -21.89 -11.94
CA ALA A 287 1.13 -23.19 -12.32
C ALA A 287 2.65 -23.15 -12.54
N PHE A 288 3.15 -22.12 -13.21
CA PHE A 288 4.58 -21.91 -13.45
C PHE A 288 5.35 -21.75 -12.14
N VAL A 289 4.89 -20.89 -11.23
CA VAL A 289 5.51 -20.70 -9.91
C VAL A 289 5.56 -22.00 -9.11
N ARG A 290 4.50 -22.83 -9.17
CA ARG A 290 4.52 -24.16 -8.54
C ARG A 290 5.55 -25.10 -9.16
N GLY A 291 5.75 -25.04 -10.47
CA GLY A 291 6.81 -25.77 -11.15
C GLY A 291 8.20 -25.34 -10.68
N CYS A 292 8.45 -24.04 -10.61
CA CYS A 292 9.72 -23.49 -10.11
C CYS A 292 9.96 -23.85 -8.64
N ALA A 293 8.91 -23.88 -7.81
CA ALA A 293 9.00 -24.26 -6.41
C ALA A 293 9.48 -25.71 -6.19
N ILE A 294 9.38 -26.58 -7.20
CA ILE A 294 9.86 -27.97 -7.17
C ILE A 294 11.07 -28.21 -8.09
N GLY A 295 11.71 -27.15 -8.59
CA GLY A 295 12.98 -27.23 -9.32
C GLY A 295 12.91 -27.02 -10.84
N ALA A 296 11.78 -26.57 -11.39
CA ALA A 296 11.77 -26.11 -12.79
C ALA A 296 12.53 -24.79 -12.95
N ASN A 297 13.34 -24.67 -14.01
CA ASN A 297 14.11 -23.45 -14.27
C ASN A 297 13.28 -22.42 -15.06
N PRO A 298 13.30 -21.13 -14.65
CA PRO A 298 12.72 -20.06 -15.43
C PRO A 298 13.68 -19.65 -16.56
N ASP A 299 13.47 -20.24 -17.74
CA ASP A 299 14.32 -20.04 -18.93
C ASP A 299 13.82 -18.88 -19.82
N GLY A 300 14.70 -18.35 -20.66
CA GLY A 300 14.36 -17.35 -21.68
C GLY A 300 14.18 -15.92 -21.17
N ILE A 301 14.63 -15.63 -19.96
CA ILE A 301 14.49 -14.32 -19.28
C ILE A 301 15.85 -13.83 -18.73
N PRO A 302 15.95 -12.56 -18.29
CA PRO A 302 17.17 -12.05 -17.64
C PRO A 302 17.62 -12.92 -16.45
N LYS A 303 18.93 -13.07 -16.27
CA LYS A 303 19.53 -14.02 -15.32
C LYS A 303 19.16 -13.73 -13.87
N ASN A 304 19.12 -12.46 -13.49
CA ASN A 304 18.79 -12.04 -12.14
C ASN A 304 17.29 -12.17 -11.88
N ALA A 305 16.44 -11.94 -12.89
CA ALA A 305 15.01 -12.26 -12.79
C ALA A 305 14.79 -13.76 -12.56
N ALA A 306 15.48 -14.61 -13.32
CA ALA A 306 15.47 -16.06 -13.13
C ALA A 306 15.92 -16.47 -11.72
N ALA A 307 17.02 -15.89 -11.22
CA ALA A 307 17.51 -16.17 -9.88
C ALA A 307 16.52 -15.78 -8.78
N ILE A 308 15.87 -14.60 -8.89
CA ILE A 308 14.84 -14.16 -7.95
C ILE A 308 13.64 -15.11 -7.97
N ILE A 309 13.15 -15.48 -9.16
CA ILE A 309 12.02 -16.41 -9.32
C ILE A 309 12.36 -17.75 -8.69
N THR A 310 13.51 -18.34 -9.01
CA THR A 310 13.92 -19.64 -8.43
C THR A 310 14.03 -19.57 -6.92
N ARG A 311 14.65 -18.50 -6.38
CA ARG A 311 14.83 -18.31 -4.93
C ARG A 311 13.48 -18.26 -4.21
N ASP A 312 12.56 -17.42 -4.66
CA ASP A 312 11.34 -17.10 -3.91
C ASP A 312 10.09 -17.87 -4.40
N ALA A 313 10.21 -18.75 -5.40
CA ALA A 313 9.10 -19.57 -5.90
C ALA A 313 8.41 -20.43 -4.81
N PRO A 314 9.14 -21.14 -3.90
CA PRO A 314 8.49 -21.91 -2.83
C PRO A 314 7.60 -21.05 -1.92
N LEU A 315 8.11 -19.89 -1.48
CA LEU A 315 7.37 -18.92 -0.68
C LEU A 315 6.14 -18.41 -1.44
N THR A 316 6.34 -18.03 -2.71
CA THR A 316 5.31 -17.48 -3.58
C THR A 316 4.19 -18.49 -3.82
N ALA A 317 4.52 -19.78 -3.99
CA ALA A 317 3.54 -20.85 -4.16
C ALA A 317 2.62 -20.99 -2.94
N VAL A 318 3.19 -20.94 -1.72
CA VAL A 318 2.41 -21.00 -0.47
C VAL A 318 1.48 -19.80 -0.34
N LEU A 319 1.99 -18.58 -0.56
CA LEU A 319 1.18 -17.35 -0.45
C LEU A 319 0.07 -17.31 -1.51
N ASN A 320 0.37 -17.66 -2.76
CA ASN A 320 -0.63 -17.75 -3.83
C ASN A 320 -1.72 -18.76 -3.48
N GLY A 321 -1.34 -19.93 -2.93
CA GLY A 321 -2.27 -20.94 -2.47
C GLY A 321 -3.19 -20.42 -1.35
N PHE A 322 -2.65 -19.70 -0.37
CA PHE A 322 -3.44 -19.03 0.67
C PHE A 322 -4.45 -18.05 0.08
N PHE A 323 -4.01 -17.15 -0.80
CA PHE A 323 -4.92 -16.18 -1.39
C PHE A 323 -5.99 -16.81 -2.28
N SER A 324 -5.70 -17.92 -2.96
CA SER A 324 -6.72 -18.65 -3.72
C SER A 324 -7.79 -19.21 -2.80
N ARG A 325 -7.41 -19.90 -1.71
CA ARG A 325 -8.35 -20.43 -0.70
C ARG A 325 -9.12 -19.32 0.02
N LEU A 326 -8.44 -18.22 0.35
CA LEU A 326 -9.07 -17.05 0.95
C LEU A 326 -10.19 -16.50 0.06
N ARG A 327 -9.96 -16.49 -1.27
CA ARG A 327 -10.92 -15.99 -2.26
C ARG A 327 -12.04 -16.96 -2.60
N GLN A 328 -11.73 -18.24 -2.74
CA GLN A 328 -12.63 -19.26 -3.29
C GLN A 328 -13.34 -20.08 -2.22
N ASP A 329 -12.64 -20.43 -1.13
CA ASP A 329 -13.13 -21.38 -0.15
C ASP A 329 -13.73 -20.65 1.06
N SER A 330 -12.94 -19.80 1.72
CA SER A 330 -13.38 -19.12 2.93
C SER A 330 -12.52 -17.90 3.31
N ARG A 331 -13.19 -16.81 3.71
CA ARG A 331 -12.55 -15.65 4.35
C ARG A 331 -11.97 -15.93 5.73
N ARG A 332 -12.27 -17.10 6.28
CA ARG A 332 -11.70 -17.59 7.54
C ARG A 332 -10.49 -18.49 7.32
N THR A 333 -10.02 -18.65 6.09
CA THR A 333 -8.79 -19.39 5.79
C THR A 333 -7.66 -18.81 6.65
N PRO A 334 -7.04 -19.62 7.54
CA PRO A 334 -5.95 -19.14 8.39
C PRO A 334 -4.75 -18.73 7.55
N TYR A 335 -4.07 -17.67 7.98
CA TYR A 335 -2.78 -17.27 7.40
C TYR A 335 -1.74 -18.39 7.64
N PRO A 336 -1.05 -18.87 6.58
CA PRO A 336 -0.15 -20.02 6.68
C PRO A 336 1.23 -19.63 7.20
N TYR A 337 1.30 -19.02 8.39
CA TYR A 337 2.55 -18.50 8.97
C TYR A 337 3.66 -19.56 9.06
N GLU A 338 3.33 -20.78 9.49
CA GLU A 338 4.32 -21.85 9.64
C GLU A 338 4.89 -22.30 8.29
N ASP A 339 4.03 -22.52 7.30
CA ASP A 339 4.43 -22.92 5.95
C ASP A 339 5.28 -21.83 5.27
N LEU A 340 4.90 -20.56 5.45
CA LEU A 340 5.65 -19.42 4.92
C LEU A 340 7.03 -19.30 5.56
N ARG A 341 7.13 -19.48 6.88
CA ARG A 341 8.41 -19.47 7.58
C ARG A 341 9.33 -20.60 7.10
N LEU A 342 8.78 -21.80 6.88
CA LEU A 342 9.54 -22.93 6.34
C LEU A 342 9.99 -22.66 4.90
N ALA A 343 9.10 -22.15 4.05
CA ALA A 343 9.43 -21.81 2.67
C ALA A 343 10.52 -20.72 2.60
N PHE A 344 10.42 -19.67 3.43
CA PHE A 344 11.40 -18.59 3.49
C PHE A 344 12.80 -19.08 3.89
N ASN A 345 12.89 -19.94 4.91
CA ASN A 345 14.17 -20.49 5.35
C ASN A 345 14.83 -21.38 4.30
N SER A 346 14.04 -22.16 3.56
CA SER A 346 14.55 -22.96 2.44
C SER A 346 15.07 -22.09 1.29
N SER A 347 14.47 -20.92 1.06
CA SER A 347 14.91 -19.93 0.08
C SER A 347 16.16 -19.14 0.50
N ALA A 348 16.51 -19.12 1.78
CA ALA A 348 17.67 -18.40 2.33
C ALA A 348 18.94 -19.26 2.45
N LEU A 349 18.84 -20.58 2.26
CA LEU A 349 19.98 -21.48 2.20
C LEU A 349 20.54 -21.46 0.76
N PRO A 350 21.84 -21.18 0.55
CA PRO A 350 22.44 -21.37 -0.76
C PRO A 350 22.33 -22.84 -1.16
N ALA A 351 21.83 -23.08 -2.38
CA ALA A 351 21.81 -24.40 -3.01
C ALA A 351 23.21 -24.96 -3.24
#